data_AF-A0A7C9ENT0-F1
#
_entry.id   AF-A0A7C9ENT0-F1
#
_cell.length_a   1.000
_cell.length_b   1.000
_cell.length_c   1.000
_cell.angle_alpha   90.00
_cell.angle_beta   90.00
_cell.angle_gamma   90.00
#
_symmetry.space_group_name_H-M   'P 1'
#
loop_
_entity.id
_entity.type
_entity.pdbx_description
1 polymer ?
#
loop_
_entity_poly.entity_id
_entity_poly.type
_entity_poly.pdbx_seq_one_letter_code
_entity_poly.pdbx_strand_id
1 'polypeptide(L)'
;DFPNPFSWIIASCDGLLFDECHQVLNPVTREIREVPLSPYRLDPFKRSVYNKWGFGYDSVNDDYKVVYISYYGFDLDDDDNKIKPECIEMFVSIYSLKSGSWRRAQNSPYDHSVDDEFDSGVFVDGCIHWLAGTTTDYEPAIVAFNLAEEKFYEVPSPCLIESDRILFFHLAVLGGCLCLFNDGENSVWVMTEYGVQESWTKFKINDPGPGEIRLLCWLGEEEVVLSRHDKKLAVYNVK
;
A
#
# COMPACT_ATOMS: atom_id res chain seq x y z
N ASP A 1 -16.70 -15.33 -16.85
CA ASP A 1 -15.64 -15.53 -15.85
C ASP A 1 -14.51 -14.57 -16.12
N PHE A 2 -13.92 -13.99 -15.07
CA PHE A 2 -12.69 -13.21 -15.21
C PHE A 2 -11.58 -14.11 -15.77
N PRO A 3 -10.67 -13.59 -16.60
CA PRO A 3 -9.66 -14.41 -17.28
C PRO A 3 -8.72 -15.13 -16.32
N ASN A 4 -8.58 -14.66 -15.07
CA ASN A 4 -7.83 -15.36 -14.03
C ASN A 4 -8.57 -15.29 -12.67
N PRO A 5 -9.24 -16.36 -12.21
CA PRO A 5 -9.91 -16.37 -10.91
C PRO A 5 -8.94 -16.45 -9.72
N PHE A 6 -7.62 -16.44 -9.96
CA PHE A 6 -6.60 -16.59 -8.94
C PHE A 6 -5.69 -15.37 -8.75
N SER A 7 -5.86 -14.27 -9.51
CA SER A 7 -4.99 -13.10 -9.35
C SER A 7 -5.27 -12.37 -8.03
N TRP A 8 -4.20 -12.01 -7.33
CA TRP A 8 -4.28 -11.19 -6.12
C TRP A 8 -4.64 -9.75 -6.45
N ILE A 9 -5.63 -9.22 -5.74
CA ILE A 9 -6.00 -7.81 -5.82
C ILE A 9 -4.98 -7.02 -5.00
N ILE A 10 -4.33 -6.08 -5.68
CA ILE A 10 -3.35 -5.15 -5.13
C ILE A 10 -4.06 -3.97 -4.45
N ALA A 11 -5.07 -3.41 -5.12
CA ALA A 11 -5.76 -2.22 -4.65
C ALA A 11 -7.18 -2.14 -5.24
N SER A 12 -8.01 -1.29 -4.64
CA SER A 12 -9.33 -0.96 -5.17
C SER A 12 -9.61 0.54 -5.03
N CYS A 13 -10.37 1.10 -5.96
CA CYS A 13 -10.77 2.51 -5.95
C CYS A 13 -12.07 2.65 -6.76
N ASP A 14 -13.11 3.24 -6.18
CA ASP A 14 -14.41 3.50 -6.83
C ASP A 14 -15.02 2.27 -7.52
N GLY A 15 -14.84 1.09 -6.93
CA GLY A 15 -15.33 -0.18 -7.46
C GLY A 15 -14.47 -0.78 -8.58
N LEU A 16 -13.42 -0.10 -9.03
CA LEU A 16 -12.36 -0.67 -9.86
C LEU A 16 -11.35 -1.43 -9.00
N LEU A 17 -10.80 -2.50 -9.56
CA LEU A 17 -9.77 -3.32 -8.93
C LEU A 17 -8.48 -3.21 -9.74
N PHE A 18 -7.34 -3.16 -9.05
CA PHE A 18 -6.02 -3.31 -9.65
C PHE A 18 -5.39 -4.60 -9.11
N ASP A 19 -4.88 -5.46 -10.00
CA ASP A 19 -4.37 -6.78 -9.64
C ASP A 19 -2.86 -6.94 -9.90
N GLU A 20 -2.30 -8.06 -9.41
CA GLU A 20 -0.89 -8.43 -9.58
C GLU A 20 -0.45 -8.67 -11.03
N CYS A 21 -1.40 -8.85 -11.95
CA CYS A 21 -1.13 -8.94 -13.39
C CYS A 21 -1.00 -7.55 -14.03
N HIS A 22 -1.04 -6.48 -13.23
CA HIS A 22 -1.06 -5.08 -13.66
C HIS A 22 -2.28 -4.75 -14.51
N GLN A 23 -3.45 -5.28 -14.14
CA GLN A 23 -4.70 -5.03 -14.84
C GLN A 23 -5.63 -4.20 -13.97
N VAL A 24 -6.26 -3.19 -14.57
CA VAL A 24 -7.41 -2.52 -13.98
C VAL A 24 -8.68 -3.21 -14.46
N LEU A 25 -9.43 -3.77 -13.53
CA LEU A 25 -10.65 -4.51 -13.78
C LEU A 25 -11.85 -3.69 -13.29
N ASN A 26 -12.89 -3.61 -14.11
CA ASN A 26 -14.21 -3.19 -13.67
C ASN A 26 -15.07 -4.44 -13.48
N PRO A 27 -15.39 -4.85 -12.23
CA PRO A 27 -16.10 -6.09 -12.02
C PRO A 27 -17.55 -6.09 -12.53
N VAL A 28 -18.15 -4.90 -12.66
CA VAL A 28 -19.54 -4.70 -13.10
C VAL A 28 -19.63 -4.78 -14.62
N THR A 29 -18.77 -4.03 -15.33
CA THR A 29 -18.76 -4.01 -16.80
C THR A 29 -17.98 -5.19 -17.40
N ARG A 30 -17.12 -5.83 -16.58
CA ARG A 30 -16.16 -6.87 -16.98
C ARG A 30 -15.09 -6.37 -17.96
N GLU A 31 -14.92 -5.06 -18.03
CA GLU A 31 -13.83 -4.46 -18.79
C GLU A 31 -12.52 -4.68 -18.05
N ILE A 32 -11.48 -4.97 -18.82
CA ILE A 32 -10.13 -5.19 -18.34
C ILE A 32 -9.22 -4.32 -19.15
N ARG A 33 -8.36 -3.59 -18.45
CA ARG A 33 -7.37 -2.73 -19.05
C ARG A 33 -6.00 -3.08 -18.52
N GLU A 34 -5.13 -3.50 -19.41
CA GLU A 34 -3.73 -3.76 -19.08
C GLU A 34 -2.97 -2.45 -18.88
N VAL A 35 -2.17 -2.42 -17.82
CA VAL A 35 -1.20 -1.38 -17.55
C VAL A 35 0.16 -1.93 -17.98
N PRO A 36 0.77 -1.39 -19.05
CA PRO A 36 2.07 -1.89 -19.50
C PRO A 36 3.12 -1.59 -18.43
N LEU A 37 4.22 -2.32 -18.45
CA LEU A 37 5.35 -2.04 -17.56
C LEU A 37 5.94 -0.67 -17.87
N SER A 38 6.29 0.10 -16.82
CA SER A 38 6.86 1.43 -17.00
C SER A 38 8.16 1.36 -17.80
N PRO A 39 8.34 2.18 -18.86
CA PRO A 39 9.63 2.28 -19.58
C PRO A 39 10.70 2.96 -18.73
N TYR A 40 10.33 3.56 -17.61
CA TYR A 40 11.22 4.23 -16.67
C TYR A 40 11.54 3.39 -15.44
N ARG A 41 11.14 2.11 -15.39
CA ARG A 41 11.51 1.23 -14.28
C ARG A 41 13.01 0.94 -14.29
N LEU A 42 13.54 0.61 -13.12
CA LEU A 42 14.91 0.12 -13.02
C LEU A 42 15.09 -1.20 -13.79
N ASP A 43 16.33 -1.46 -14.22
CA ASP A 43 16.67 -2.64 -15.00
C ASP A 43 16.62 -3.88 -14.09
N PRO A 44 15.67 -4.81 -14.29
CA PRO A 44 15.50 -5.97 -13.41
C PRO A 44 16.70 -6.94 -13.47
N PHE A 45 17.61 -6.78 -14.44
CA PHE A 45 18.80 -7.60 -14.57
C PHE A 45 20.03 -7.03 -13.85
N LYS A 46 19.93 -5.83 -13.26
CA LYS A 46 21.01 -5.19 -12.51
C LYS A 46 20.61 -5.17 -11.03
N ARG A 47 21.19 -6.03 -10.18
CA ARG A 47 20.90 -6.14 -8.73
C ARG A 47 19.47 -6.61 -8.41
N SER A 48 19.18 -6.77 -7.12
CA SER A 48 17.85 -7.02 -6.58
C SER A 48 16.99 -5.75 -6.67
N VAL A 49 16.13 -5.75 -7.69
CA VAL A 49 15.12 -4.72 -7.94
C VAL A 49 13.84 -5.10 -7.23
N TYR A 50 13.34 -4.16 -6.43
CA TYR A 50 12.07 -4.26 -5.77
C TYR A 50 11.11 -3.20 -6.31
N ASN A 51 9.81 -3.41 -6.08
CA ASN A 51 8.82 -2.46 -6.53
C ASN A 51 7.58 -2.37 -5.64
N LYS A 52 7.01 -1.16 -5.57
CA LYS A 52 5.74 -0.87 -4.94
C LYS A 52 4.76 -0.34 -5.98
N TRP A 53 3.52 -0.78 -5.86
CA TRP A 53 2.42 -0.31 -6.68
C TRP A 53 1.43 0.48 -5.85
N GLY A 54 0.66 1.33 -6.52
CA GLY A 54 -0.45 2.06 -5.92
C GLY A 54 -1.46 2.43 -7.00
N PHE A 55 -2.74 2.40 -6.67
CA PHE A 55 -3.81 2.75 -7.60
C PHE A 55 -4.83 3.64 -6.91
N GLY A 56 -5.26 4.71 -7.58
CA GLY A 56 -6.23 5.64 -7.02
C GLY A 56 -6.78 6.62 -8.04
N TYR A 57 -7.76 7.41 -7.58
CA TYR A 57 -8.46 8.40 -8.39
C TYR A 57 -7.97 9.82 -8.09
N ASP A 58 -7.53 10.52 -9.13
CA ASP A 58 -7.23 11.94 -9.12
C ASP A 58 -8.48 12.72 -9.52
N SER A 59 -9.19 13.24 -8.51
CA SER A 59 -10.42 14.00 -8.71
C SER A 59 -10.21 15.37 -9.36
N VAL A 60 -9.00 15.94 -9.30
CA VAL A 60 -8.68 17.25 -9.89
C VAL A 60 -8.54 17.13 -11.40
N ASN A 61 -7.89 16.06 -11.87
CA ASN A 61 -7.67 15.81 -13.29
C ASN A 61 -8.70 14.84 -13.92
N ASP A 62 -9.60 14.30 -13.11
CA ASP A 62 -10.61 13.30 -13.51
C ASP A 62 -9.94 12.12 -14.21
N ASP A 63 -9.06 11.44 -13.46
CA ASP A 63 -8.21 10.37 -13.98
C ASP A 63 -7.92 9.33 -12.92
N TYR A 64 -7.91 8.06 -13.32
CA TYR A 64 -7.37 7.00 -12.50
C TYR A 64 -5.88 6.87 -12.80
N LYS A 65 -5.07 6.83 -11.76
CA LYS A 65 -3.61 6.77 -11.88
C LYS A 65 -3.07 5.53 -11.20
N VAL A 66 -2.04 4.95 -11.81
CA VAL A 66 -1.18 3.94 -11.16
C VAL A 66 0.15 4.60 -10.86
N VAL A 67 0.57 4.52 -9.60
CA VAL A 67 1.91 4.91 -9.16
C VAL A 67 2.75 3.65 -9.05
N TYR A 68 3.94 3.69 -9.66
CA TYR A 68 4.89 2.60 -9.66
C TYR A 68 6.22 3.12 -9.14
N ILE A 69 6.69 2.56 -8.03
CA ILE A 69 7.99 2.86 -7.42
C ILE A 69 8.87 1.64 -7.64
N SER A 70 10.01 1.79 -8.30
CA SER A 70 11.03 0.75 -8.40
C SER A 70 12.31 1.22 -7.74
N TYR A 71 12.95 0.38 -6.94
CA TYR A 71 14.20 0.72 -6.27
C TYR A 71 15.18 -0.46 -6.25
N TYR A 72 16.47 -0.18 -6.18
CA TYR A 72 17.46 -1.21 -5.81
C TYR A 72 17.54 -1.31 -4.29
N GLY A 73 17.43 -2.52 -3.76
CA GLY A 73 17.72 -2.82 -2.36
C GLY A 73 19.04 -3.58 -2.19
N PHE A 74 19.44 -3.80 -0.94
CA PHE A 74 20.56 -4.67 -0.60
C PHE A 74 20.11 -6.12 -0.47
N ASP A 75 20.90 -7.07 -1.00
CA ASP A 75 20.74 -8.50 -0.71
C ASP A 75 21.25 -8.81 0.70
N LEU A 76 20.55 -9.69 1.42
CA LEU A 76 20.87 -10.15 2.78
C LEU A 76 22.09 -11.08 2.85
N ASP A 77 23.14 -10.79 2.09
CA ASP A 77 24.39 -11.56 2.09
C ASP A 77 25.54 -10.70 2.63
N ASP A 78 25.57 -10.39 3.92
CA ASP A 78 26.83 -10.41 4.69
C ASP A 78 26.64 -10.31 6.22
N ASP A 79 27.60 -10.92 6.90
CA ASP A 79 27.74 -11.37 8.30
C ASP A 79 27.60 -10.30 9.43
N ASP A 80 26.99 -9.14 9.17
CA ASP A 80 26.80 -8.08 10.17
C ASP A 80 25.30 -7.82 10.40
N ASN A 81 24.82 -8.21 11.59
CA ASN A 81 23.45 -8.11 12.11
C ASN A 81 22.91 -6.66 12.27
N LYS A 82 23.27 -5.73 11.39
CA LYS A 82 22.81 -4.34 11.35
C LYS A 82 22.28 -4.01 9.97
N ILE A 83 21.10 -4.56 9.67
CA ILE A 83 20.30 -4.23 8.50
C ILE A 83 19.99 -2.73 8.53
N LYS A 84 20.35 -2.02 7.46
CA LYS A 84 19.77 -0.71 7.15
C LYS A 84 19.03 -0.87 5.81
N PRO A 85 17.70 -0.79 5.79
CA PRO A 85 16.97 -0.62 4.54
C PRO A 85 17.54 0.66 3.90
N GLU A 86 18.09 0.55 2.69
CA GLU A 86 18.60 1.72 1.97
C GLU A 86 18.23 1.59 0.50
N CYS A 87 17.22 2.36 0.10
CA CYS A 87 16.87 2.59 -1.30
C CYS A 87 18.00 3.38 -2.00
N ILE A 88 18.96 2.67 -2.62
CA ILE A 88 20.15 3.31 -3.23
C ILE A 88 19.77 4.16 -4.46
N GLU A 89 18.85 3.65 -5.27
CA GLU A 89 18.33 4.34 -6.44
C GLU A 89 16.85 4.01 -6.55
N MET A 90 16.01 5.03 -6.70
CA MET A 90 14.56 4.88 -6.71
C MET A 90 13.95 5.65 -7.85
N PHE A 91 13.11 5.01 -8.65
CA PHE A 91 12.34 5.61 -9.72
C PHE A 91 10.82 5.50 -9.49
N VAL A 92 10.15 6.64 -9.45
CA VAL A 92 8.70 6.81 -9.37
C VAL A 92 8.12 7.15 -10.75
N SER A 93 7.22 6.32 -11.24
CA SER A 93 6.51 6.49 -12.51
C SER A 93 5.01 6.57 -12.27
N ILE A 94 4.30 7.33 -13.11
CA ILE A 94 2.84 7.46 -13.03
C ILE A 94 2.25 7.08 -14.37
N TYR A 95 1.31 6.15 -14.36
CA TYR A 95 0.48 5.81 -15.50
C TYR A 95 -0.86 6.51 -15.37
N SER A 96 -1.24 7.26 -16.39
CA SER A 96 -2.58 7.82 -16.52
C SER A 96 -3.46 6.86 -17.29
N LEU A 97 -4.59 6.45 -16.72
CA LEU A 97 -5.59 5.69 -17.48
C LEU A 97 -6.21 6.58 -18.57
N LYS A 98 -6.43 7.87 -18.31
CA LYS A 98 -7.02 8.77 -19.30
C LYS A 98 -6.16 8.89 -20.57
N SER A 99 -4.84 9.07 -20.44
CA SER A 99 -3.94 9.18 -21.60
C SER A 99 -3.38 7.84 -22.09
N GLY A 100 -3.41 6.81 -21.24
CA GLY A 100 -2.83 5.51 -21.54
C GLY A 100 -1.31 5.49 -21.62
N SER A 101 -0.63 6.41 -20.94
CA SER A 101 0.82 6.59 -21.02
C SER A 101 1.48 6.72 -19.65
N TRP A 102 2.72 6.25 -19.57
CA TRP A 102 3.60 6.51 -18.44
C TRP A 102 4.29 7.86 -18.56
N ARG A 103 4.60 8.46 -17.42
CA ARG A 103 5.59 9.54 -17.30
C ARG A 103 6.37 9.41 -16.00
N ARG A 104 7.50 10.11 -15.94
CA ARG A 104 8.36 10.14 -14.76
C ARG A 104 7.93 11.23 -13.78
N ALA A 105 7.80 10.86 -12.51
CA ALA A 105 7.59 11.81 -11.40
C ALA A 105 8.90 12.12 -10.68
N GLN A 106 8.87 13.06 -9.74
CA GLN A 106 9.98 13.22 -8.80
C GLN A 106 10.11 11.98 -7.92
N ASN A 107 11.33 11.70 -7.48
CA ASN A 107 11.59 10.59 -6.57
C ASN A 107 11.03 10.88 -5.19
N SER A 108 10.61 9.82 -4.49
CA SER A 108 10.29 9.94 -3.08
C SER A 108 11.56 10.32 -2.30
N PRO A 109 11.48 11.28 -1.36
CA PRO A 109 12.56 11.57 -0.41
C PRO A 109 12.60 10.56 0.75
N TYR A 110 11.73 9.54 0.72
CA TYR A 110 11.57 8.48 1.72
C TYR A 110 12.07 7.13 1.20
N ASP A 111 12.47 6.26 2.13
CA ASP A 111 12.91 4.91 1.86
C ASP A 111 11.71 3.93 1.82
N HIS A 112 11.45 3.33 0.66
CA HIS A 112 10.33 2.40 0.47
C HIS A 112 10.75 0.92 0.59
N SER A 113 11.93 0.64 1.16
CA SER A 113 12.46 -0.73 1.36
C SER A 113 12.24 -1.29 2.77
N VAL A 114 11.43 -0.60 3.59
CA VAL A 114 11.27 -0.90 5.02
C VAL A 114 10.15 -1.89 5.34
N ASP A 115 9.20 -2.08 4.43
CA ASP A 115 8.05 -2.98 4.57
C ASP A 115 8.16 -4.19 3.63
N ASP A 116 7.32 -5.21 3.84
CA ASP A 116 7.35 -6.45 3.04
C ASP A 116 7.14 -6.14 1.55
N GLU A 117 7.85 -6.83 0.66
CA GLU A 117 7.86 -6.61 -0.79
C GLU A 117 6.47 -6.66 -1.42
N PHE A 118 5.52 -7.33 -0.76
CA PHE A 118 4.16 -7.53 -1.25
C PHE A 118 3.16 -6.45 -0.83
N ASP A 119 3.53 -5.56 0.10
CA ASP A 119 2.63 -4.49 0.53
C ASP A 119 2.52 -3.42 -0.55
N SER A 120 1.27 -3.15 -0.93
CA SER A 120 0.92 -2.18 -1.96
C SER A 120 0.24 -0.96 -1.34
N GLY A 121 0.32 0.15 -2.05
CA GLY A 121 -0.17 1.43 -1.56
C GLY A 121 -1.68 1.48 -1.48
N VAL A 122 -2.19 2.04 -0.39
CA VAL A 122 -3.63 2.16 -0.13
C VAL A 122 -4.16 3.56 -0.46
N PHE A 123 -5.29 3.63 -1.14
CA PHE A 123 -5.88 4.90 -1.58
C PHE A 123 -6.92 5.45 -0.59
N VAL A 124 -6.67 6.66 -0.07
CA VAL A 124 -7.56 7.41 0.82
C VAL A 124 -7.42 8.90 0.51
N ASP A 125 -8.51 9.65 0.48
CA ASP A 125 -8.51 11.12 0.35
C ASP A 125 -7.63 11.68 -0.78
N GLY A 126 -7.73 11.10 -1.99
CA GLY A 126 -6.97 11.55 -3.16
C GLY A 126 -5.48 11.16 -3.15
N CYS A 127 -5.06 10.38 -2.16
CA CYS A 127 -3.67 10.05 -1.92
C CYS A 127 -3.45 8.55 -1.80
N ILE A 128 -2.27 8.09 -2.22
CA ILE A 128 -1.85 6.70 -2.05
C ILE A 128 -0.81 6.64 -0.93
N HIS A 129 -0.96 5.70 0.00
CA HIS A 129 -0.17 5.64 1.22
C HIS A 129 0.66 4.36 1.30
N TRP A 130 1.91 4.49 1.76
CA TRP A 130 2.83 3.39 2.05
C TRP A 130 3.45 3.57 3.43
N LEU A 131 3.93 2.47 4.00
CA LEU A 131 4.91 2.53 5.07
C LEU A 131 6.28 2.75 4.44
N ALA A 132 7.03 3.71 4.98
CA ALA A 132 8.34 4.08 4.47
C ALA A 132 9.25 4.49 5.63
N GLY A 133 10.56 4.51 5.41
CA GLY A 133 11.56 5.04 6.34
C GLY A 133 11.91 6.48 6.01
N THR A 134 12.16 7.29 7.03
CA THR A 134 12.82 8.59 6.83
C THR A 134 14.27 8.36 6.39
N THR A 135 14.79 9.20 5.49
CA THR A 135 16.14 9.04 4.95
C THR A 135 17.26 9.51 5.89
N THR A 136 16.93 10.27 6.94
CA THR A 136 17.92 10.73 7.93
C THR A 136 18.20 9.69 9.00
N ASP A 137 17.14 9.10 9.56
CA ASP A 137 17.21 8.28 10.76
C ASP A 137 16.58 6.89 10.59
N TYR A 138 16.05 6.58 9.39
CA TYR A 138 15.34 5.32 9.08
C TYR A 138 14.18 5.07 10.05
N GLU A 139 13.59 6.15 10.56
CA GLU A 139 12.40 6.10 11.39
C GLU A 139 11.20 5.76 10.51
N PRO A 140 10.39 4.76 10.88
CA PRO A 140 9.18 4.42 10.16
C PRO A 140 8.18 5.58 10.13
N ALA A 141 7.58 5.80 8.96
CA ALA A 141 6.61 6.83 8.70
C ALA A 141 5.51 6.32 7.77
N ILE A 142 4.33 6.93 7.88
CA ILE A 142 3.26 6.78 6.89
C ILE A 142 3.46 7.88 5.86
N VAL A 143 3.75 7.51 4.62
CA VAL A 143 4.02 8.46 3.54
C VAL A 143 2.89 8.39 2.52
N ALA A 144 2.32 9.55 2.20
CA ALA A 144 1.31 9.74 1.19
C ALA A 144 1.90 10.33 -0.08
N PHE A 145 1.44 9.85 -1.24
CA PHE A 145 1.62 10.50 -2.53
C PHE A 145 0.27 11.08 -2.99
N ASN A 146 0.19 12.39 -3.07
CA ASN A 146 -1.02 13.06 -3.57
C ASN A 146 -1.07 12.99 -5.08
N LEU A 147 -2.16 12.43 -5.62
CA LEU A 147 -2.27 12.17 -7.05
C LEU A 147 -2.45 13.44 -7.89
N ALA A 148 -3.01 14.51 -7.31
CA ALA A 148 -3.26 15.77 -7.99
C ALA A 148 -2.00 16.66 -8.00
N GLU A 149 -1.32 16.77 -6.85
CA GLU A 149 -0.11 17.58 -6.70
C GLU A 149 1.16 16.85 -7.16
N GLU A 150 1.10 15.52 -7.15
CA GLU A 150 2.18 14.62 -7.54
C GLU A 150 3.42 14.76 -6.65
N LYS A 151 3.16 14.88 -5.35
CA LYS A 151 4.17 15.06 -4.30
C LYS A 151 3.97 14.08 -3.16
N PHE A 152 5.08 13.76 -2.52
CA PHE A 152 5.11 12.98 -1.29
C PHE A 152 5.05 13.89 -0.06
N TYR A 153 4.37 13.42 0.98
CA TYR A 153 4.42 14.00 2.32
C TYR A 153 4.13 12.95 3.39
N GLU A 154 4.50 13.26 4.63
CA GLU A 154 4.17 12.44 5.78
C GLU A 154 2.74 12.69 6.28
N VAL A 155 2.11 11.62 6.74
CA VAL A 155 0.83 11.64 7.43
C VAL A 155 1.05 11.28 8.90
N PRO A 156 0.36 11.93 9.86
CA PRO A 156 0.56 11.63 11.27
C PRO A 156 0.26 10.18 11.64
N SER A 157 1.20 9.52 12.31
CA SER A 157 1.06 8.16 12.83
C SER A 157 0.31 8.13 14.17
N PRO A 158 -0.51 7.09 14.46
CA PRO A 158 -1.21 6.95 15.74
C PRO A 158 -0.25 6.67 16.91
N CYS A 159 0.91 6.08 16.63
CA CYS A 159 1.88 5.67 17.63
C CYS A 159 3.30 5.76 17.06
N LEU A 160 4.29 5.72 17.97
CA LEU A 160 5.66 5.48 17.55
C LEU A 160 5.75 4.06 16.98
N ILE A 161 6.17 3.95 15.73
CA ILE A 161 6.46 2.68 15.09
C ILE A 161 7.97 2.48 15.25
N GLU A 162 8.37 1.58 16.16
CA GLU A 162 9.77 1.24 16.35
C GLU A 162 10.31 0.55 15.09
N SER A 163 11.52 0.90 14.64
CA SER A 163 12.10 0.39 13.38
C SER A 163 12.19 -1.13 13.33
N ASP A 164 12.43 -1.80 14.47
CA ASP A 164 12.50 -3.26 14.58
C ASP A 164 11.13 -3.94 14.53
N ARG A 165 10.04 -3.18 14.54
CA ARG A 165 8.66 -3.68 14.51
C ARG A 165 7.89 -3.31 13.24
N ILE A 166 8.46 -2.52 12.34
CA ILE A 166 7.74 -2.01 11.17
C ILE A 166 7.13 -3.15 10.31
N LEU A 167 7.79 -4.30 10.25
CA LEU A 167 7.33 -5.49 9.51
C LEU A 167 6.03 -6.10 10.06
N PHE A 168 5.60 -5.74 11.27
CA PHE A 168 4.30 -6.16 11.83
C PHE A 168 3.17 -5.19 11.49
N PHE A 169 3.48 -4.08 10.81
CA PHE A 169 2.51 -3.07 10.47
C PHE A 169 2.11 -3.15 9.00
N HIS A 170 0.82 -3.04 8.74
CA HIS A 170 0.25 -3.01 7.40
C HIS A 170 -0.75 -1.87 7.28
N LEU A 171 -0.79 -1.23 6.11
CA LEU A 171 -1.83 -0.25 5.81
C LEU A 171 -3.05 -0.91 5.19
N ALA A 172 -4.22 -0.40 5.52
CA ALA A 172 -5.48 -0.85 4.95
C ALA A 172 -6.46 0.32 4.83
N VAL A 173 -7.57 0.06 4.15
CA VAL A 173 -8.71 0.98 4.09
C VAL A 173 -9.93 0.30 4.71
N LEU A 174 -10.56 0.96 5.67
CA LEU A 174 -11.76 0.44 6.32
C LEU A 174 -12.81 1.53 6.40
N GLY A 175 -13.95 1.34 5.73
CA GLY A 175 -15.00 2.36 5.67
C GLY A 175 -14.54 3.69 5.04
N GLY A 176 -13.57 3.64 4.12
CA GLY A 176 -12.96 4.82 3.52
C GLY A 176 -11.92 5.53 4.40
N CYS A 177 -11.65 5.02 5.61
CA CYS A 177 -10.65 5.57 6.52
C CYS A 177 -9.30 4.85 6.36
N LEU A 178 -8.21 5.61 6.49
CA LEU A 178 -6.87 5.05 6.54
C LEU A 178 -6.70 4.25 7.84
N CYS A 179 -6.21 3.02 7.71
CA CYS A 179 -6.00 2.12 8.84
C CYS A 179 -4.56 1.65 8.92
N LEU A 180 -4.09 1.45 10.15
CA LEU A 180 -2.80 0.85 10.44
C LEU A 180 -3.06 -0.40 11.29
N PHE A 181 -2.85 -1.57 10.69
CA PHE A 181 -2.96 -2.87 11.37
C PHE A 181 -1.60 -3.26 11.94
N ASN A 182 -1.57 -3.68 13.21
CA ASN A 182 -0.41 -4.26 13.88
C ASN A 182 -0.72 -5.72 14.17
N ASP A 183 -0.09 -6.62 13.40
CA ASP A 183 -0.25 -8.07 13.51
C ASP A 183 0.29 -8.61 14.85
N GLY A 184 1.40 -8.06 15.34
CA GLY A 184 2.01 -8.46 16.61
C GLY A 184 1.11 -8.23 17.84
N GLU A 185 0.21 -7.23 17.77
CA GLU A 185 -0.76 -6.93 18.82
C GLU A 185 -2.21 -7.30 18.45
N ASN A 186 -2.44 -7.80 17.24
CA ASN A 186 -3.77 -7.96 16.64
C ASN A 186 -4.64 -6.72 16.83
N SER A 187 -4.09 -5.55 16.54
CA SER A 187 -4.77 -4.28 16.78
C SER A 187 -4.83 -3.42 15.54
N VAL A 188 -5.97 -2.75 15.36
CA VAL A 188 -6.23 -1.89 14.22
C VAL A 188 -6.40 -0.48 14.73
N TRP A 189 -5.63 0.44 14.17
CA TRP A 189 -5.86 1.87 14.30
C TRP A 189 -6.63 2.38 13.09
N VAL A 190 -7.61 3.25 13.30
CA VAL A 190 -8.43 3.86 12.25
C VAL A 190 -8.37 5.38 12.40
N MET A 191 -7.94 6.08 11.34
CA MET A 191 -7.91 7.53 11.26
C MET A 191 -9.30 8.04 10.89
N THR A 192 -10.08 8.43 11.89
CA THR A 192 -11.50 8.81 11.69
C THR A 192 -11.66 10.16 11.01
N GLU A 193 -10.66 11.04 11.11
CA GLU A 193 -10.56 12.29 10.36
C GLU A 193 -9.21 12.32 9.66
N TYR A 194 -9.22 12.36 8.33
CA TYR A 194 -8.00 12.25 7.53
C TYR A 194 -7.00 13.37 7.86
N GLY A 195 -5.74 12.99 8.08
CA GLY A 195 -4.64 13.90 8.43
C GLY A 195 -4.62 14.40 9.88
N VAL A 196 -5.60 14.05 10.72
CA VAL A 196 -5.68 14.50 12.12
C VAL A 196 -5.17 13.41 13.06
N GLN A 197 -4.06 13.67 13.76
CA GLN A 197 -3.40 12.68 14.63
C GLN A 197 -4.30 12.24 15.80
N GLU A 198 -5.04 13.16 16.40
CA GLU A 198 -5.90 12.88 17.54
C GLU A 198 -7.16 12.07 17.17
N SER A 199 -7.45 11.93 15.87
CA SER A 199 -8.61 11.20 15.37
C SER A 199 -8.41 9.68 15.29
N TRP A 200 -7.17 9.22 15.52
CA TRP A 200 -6.87 7.80 15.50
C TRP A 200 -7.55 7.07 16.66
N THR A 201 -8.35 6.06 16.33
CA THR A 201 -9.02 5.19 17.31
C THR A 201 -8.50 3.76 17.18
N LYS A 202 -8.37 3.04 18.30
CA LYS A 202 -7.82 1.67 18.34
C LYS A 202 -8.89 0.67 18.72
N PHE A 203 -8.97 -0.45 18.01
CA PHE A 203 -9.67 -1.65 18.45
C PHE A 203 -8.77 -2.89 18.30
N LYS A 204 -9.18 -4.00 18.92
CA LYS A 204 -8.45 -5.27 18.87
C LYS A 204 -9.27 -6.32 18.13
N ILE A 205 -8.58 -7.16 17.37
CA ILE A 205 -9.15 -8.36 16.76
C ILE A 205 -8.80 -9.53 17.68
N ASN A 206 -9.82 -10.12 18.29
CA ASN A 206 -9.64 -11.26 19.17
C ASN A 206 -9.46 -12.53 18.35
N ASP A 207 -8.35 -13.24 18.59
CA ASP A 207 -8.04 -14.56 17.99
C ASP A 207 -8.21 -14.60 16.46
N PRO A 208 -7.40 -13.84 15.69
CA PRO A 208 -7.54 -13.82 14.24
C PRO A 208 -7.12 -15.14 13.54
N GLY A 209 -6.62 -16.10 14.33
CA GLY A 209 -6.02 -17.33 13.85
C GLY A 209 -4.63 -17.11 13.25
N PRO A 210 -3.92 -18.20 12.92
CA PRO A 210 -2.59 -18.10 12.33
C PRO A 210 -2.65 -17.60 10.87
N GLY A 211 -1.60 -16.86 10.47
CA GLY A 211 -1.30 -16.44 9.10
C GLY A 211 -1.51 -14.95 8.84
N GLU A 212 -1.06 -14.50 7.66
CA GLU A 212 -1.26 -13.11 7.19
C GLU A 212 -2.77 -12.79 7.10
N ILE A 213 -3.14 -11.61 7.61
CA ILE A 213 -4.51 -11.11 7.67
C ILE A 213 -4.57 -9.81 6.88
N ARG A 214 -5.55 -9.70 5.99
CA ARG A 214 -5.86 -8.43 5.31
C ARG A 214 -7.25 -7.95 5.66
N LEU A 215 -7.33 -6.69 6.10
CA LEU A 215 -8.59 -5.99 6.32
C LEU A 215 -9.25 -5.71 4.97
N LEU A 216 -10.52 -6.10 4.82
CA LEU A 216 -11.26 -5.90 3.57
C LEU A 216 -12.29 -4.78 3.68
N CYS A 217 -13.24 -4.91 4.61
CA CYS A 217 -14.33 -3.96 4.76
C CYS A 217 -15.09 -4.14 6.08
N TRP A 218 -15.94 -3.16 6.39
CA TRP A 218 -16.97 -3.31 7.42
C TRP A 218 -18.15 -4.14 6.89
N LEU A 219 -18.70 -4.98 7.77
CA LEU A 219 -20.01 -5.60 7.66
C LEU A 219 -20.90 -5.00 8.77
N GLY A 220 -21.71 -4.01 8.41
CA GLY A 220 -22.44 -3.23 9.43
C GLY A 220 -21.52 -2.31 10.23
N GLU A 221 -21.90 -2.00 11.48
CA GLU A 221 -21.18 -1.02 12.33
C GLU A 221 -20.13 -1.66 13.27
N GLU A 222 -20.22 -2.96 13.51
CA GLU A 222 -19.46 -3.64 14.57
C GLU A 222 -18.69 -4.87 14.09
N GLU A 223 -18.78 -5.21 12.79
CA GLU A 223 -18.14 -6.41 12.27
C GLU A 223 -17.17 -6.06 11.15
N VAL A 224 -15.94 -6.57 11.22
CA VAL A 224 -14.94 -6.40 10.16
C VAL A 224 -14.74 -7.70 9.41
N VAL A 225 -14.68 -7.62 8.08
CA VAL A 225 -14.37 -8.74 7.20
C VAL A 225 -12.87 -8.74 6.93
N LEU A 226 -12.24 -9.89 7.18
CA LEU A 226 -10.82 -10.14 6.94
C LEU A 226 -10.66 -11.25 5.92
N SER A 227 -9.64 -11.17 5.06
CA SER A 227 -9.14 -12.35 4.34
C SER A 227 -7.92 -12.92 5.06
N ARG A 228 -7.88 -14.24 5.15
CA ARG A 228 -6.74 -15.00 5.68
C ARG A 228 -5.94 -15.63 4.54
N HIS A 229 -4.67 -15.94 4.80
CA HIS A 229 -3.77 -16.61 3.85
C HIS A 229 -4.36 -17.90 3.21
N ASP A 230 -5.27 -18.62 3.90
CA ASP A 230 -5.96 -19.79 3.35
C ASP A 230 -7.14 -19.45 2.40
N LYS A 231 -7.22 -18.18 1.97
CA LYS A 231 -8.27 -17.60 1.11
C LYS A 231 -9.67 -17.70 1.72
N LYS A 232 -9.78 -17.89 3.04
CA LYS A 232 -11.06 -17.82 3.74
C LYS A 232 -11.33 -16.40 4.19
N LEU A 233 -12.59 -16.03 4.08
CA LEU A 233 -13.13 -14.82 4.70
C LEU A 233 -13.54 -15.15 6.12
N ALA A 234 -13.20 -14.26 7.05
CA ALA A 234 -13.63 -14.33 8.43
C ALA A 234 -14.25 -13.00 8.84
N VAL A 235 -15.30 -13.06 9.64
CA VAL A 235 -16.02 -11.90 10.17
C VAL A 235 -15.73 -11.83 11.66
N TYR A 236 -15.28 -10.67 12.13
CA TYR A 236 -14.93 -10.46 13.53
C TYR A 236 -15.73 -9.31 14.12
N ASN A 237 -16.31 -9.53 15.29
CA ASN A 237 -16.92 -8.46 16.05
C ASN A 237 -15.82 -7.66 16.78
N VAL A 238 -15.89 -6.33 16.69
CA VAL A 238 -14.91 -5.42 17.28
C VAL A 238 -15.21 -5.02 18.74
N LYS A 239 -16.30 -5.54 19.33
CA LYS A 239 -16.71 -5.33 20.74
C LYS A 239 -16.44 -6.53 21.64
#